data_AF-A0A0R3Q9P9-F1
#
_entry.id   AF-A0A0R3Q9P9-F1
#
_cell.length_a   1.000
_cell.length_b   1.000
_cell.length_c   1.000
_cell.angle_alpha   90.00
_cell.angle_beta   90.00
_cell.angle_gamma   90.00
#
_symmetry.space_group_name_H-M   'P 1'
#
loop_
_entity.id
_entity.type
_entity.pdbx_description
1 polymer ?
#
loop_
_entity_poly.entity_id
_entity_poly.type
_entity_poly.pdbx_seq_one_letter_code
_entity_poly.pdbx_strand_id
1 'polypeptide(L)'
;MMSDSIPPEVVEQLRRFNEALTILEDTYLKHFSNSLEENAQRPPLEKLEIDLMSVFVINSLYWMLLCTHGQKPKENEVLQNEI
;
A
#
# COMPACT_ATOMS: atom_id res chain seq x y z
N MET A 1 9.29 33.36 21.25
CA MET A 1 8.48 32.16 20.97
C MET A 1 8.79 31.75 19.55
N MET A 2 9.67 30.77 19.38
CA MET A 2 9.90 30.17 18.06
C MET A 2 8.70 29.28 17.83
N SER A 3 7.88 29.61 16.83
CA SER A 3 6.81 28.73 16.41
C SER A 3 7.45 27.42 15.95
N ASP A 4 7.30 26.36 16.76
CA ASP A 4 7.62 24.96 16.44
C ASP A 4 6.69 24.46 15.32
N SER A 5 6.72 25.14 14.17
CA SER A 5 5.99 24.74 12.98
C SER A 5 6.75 23.61 12.32
N ILE A 6 6.05 22.50 12.04
CA ILE A 6 6.57 21.38 11.26
C ILE A 6 7.17 21.94 9.96
N PRO A 7 8.38 21.50 9.55
CA PRO A 7 9.00 22.00 8.34
C PRO A 7 8.08 21.79 7.12
N PRO A 8 7.97 22.78 6.22
CA PRO A 8 7.04 22.74 5.09
C PRO A 8 7.33 21.55 4.14
N GLU A 9 8.58 21.13 4.02
CA GLU A 9 8.97 19.95 3.23
C GLU A 9 8.37 18.65 3.78
N VAL A 10 8.26 18.53 5.11
CA VAL A 10 7.67 17.35 5.76
C VAL A 10 6.17 17.34 5.54
N VAL A 11 5.53 18.51 5.65
CA VAL A 11 4.08 18.67 5.37
C VAL A 11 3.77 18.30 3.92
N GLU A 12 4.59 18.78 2.98
CA GLU A 12 4.41 18.47 1.55
C GLU A 12 4.65 16.98 1.25
N GLN A 13 5.65 16.35 1.87
CA GLN A 13 5.89 14.92 1.72
C GLN A 13 4.72 14.09 2.26
N LEU A 14 4.17 14.45 3.41
CA LEU A 14 2.98 13.80 3.99
C LEU A 14 1.74 14.01 3.10
N ARG A 15 1.55 15.21 2.54
CA ARG A 15 0.46 15.49 1.60
C ARG A 15 0.54 14.58 0.38
N ARG A 16 1.72 14.50 -0.25
CA ARG A 16 1.95 13.64 -1.42
C ARG A 16 1.75 12.16 -1.10
N PHE A 17 2.17 11.73 0.09
CA PHE A 17 1.95 10.35 0.54
C PHE A 17 0.46 10.06 0.72
N ASN A 18 -0.28 10.95 1.36
CA ASN A 18 -1.73 10.82 1.51
C ASN A 18 -2.45 10.79 0.15
N GLU A 19 -2.10 11.68 -0.78
CA GLU A 19 -2.65 11.67 -2.14
C GLU A 19 -2.39 10.34 -2.86
N ALA A 20 -1.18 9.79 -2.74
CA ALA A 20 -0.85 8.49 -3.30
C ALA A 20 -1.69 7.35 -2.70
N LEU A 21 -1.95 7.38 -1.38
CA LEU A 21 -2.82 6.41 -0.71
C LEU A 21 -4.29 6.56 -1.15
N THR A 22 -4.80 7.78 -1.34
CA THR A 22 -6.16 7.99 -1.85
C THR A 22 -6.31 7.45 -3.27
N ILE A 23 -5.34 7.70 -4.15
CA ILE A 23 -5.34 7.14 -5.53
C ILE A 23 -5.28 5.60 -5.50
N LEU A 24 -4.47 5.05 -4.59
CA LEU A 24 -4.38 3.61 -4.37
C LEU A 24 -5.75 3.06 -3.97
N GLU A 25 -6.36 3.62 -2.92
CA GLU A 25 -7.68 3.23 -2.42
C GLU A 25 -8.74 3.31 -3.52
N ASP A 26 -8.85 4.42 -4.25
CA ASP A 26 -9.82 4.61 -5.35
C ASP A 26 -9.64 3.59 -6.49
N THR A 27 -8.40 3.23 -6.79
CA THR A 27 -8.08 2.25 -7.83
C THR A 27 -8.51 0.86 -7.38
N TYR A 28 -8.15 0.47 -6.16
CA TYR A 28 -8.39 -0.86 -5.63
C TYR A 28 -9.81 -1.07 -5.15
N LEU A 29 -10.53 -0.03 -4.74
CA LEU A 29 -11.95 -0.10 -4.40
C LEU A 29 -12.71 -0.76 -5.56
N LYS A 30 -12.45 -0.35 -6.81
CA LYS A 30 -13.12 -0.91 -7.99
C LYS A 30 -12.88 -2.41 -8.19
N HIS A 31 -11.71 -2.89 -7.80
CA HIS A 31 -11.34 -4.30 -7.91
C HIS A 31 -11.83 -5.14 -6.73
N PHE A 32 -11.87 -4.55 -5.52
CA PHE A 32 -12.25 -5.24 -4.27
C PHE A 32 -13.65 -4.91 -3.77
N SER A 33 -14.46 -4.15 -4.53
CA SER A 33 -15.84 -3.79 -4.15
C SER A 33 -16.78 -5.00 -4.05
N ASN A 34 -16.42 -6.11 -4.68
CA ASN A 34 -17.24 -7.31 -4.67
C ASN A 34 -17.01 -8.11 -3.39
N SER A 35 -18.04 -8.78 -2.90
CA SER A 35 -17.94 -9.61 -1.72
C SER A 35 -16.97 -10.79 -1.94
N LEU A 36 -16.47 -11.36 -0.84
CA LEU A 36 -15.60 -12.53 -0.90
C LEU A 36 -16.31 -13.71 -1.59
N GLU A 37 -17.63 -13.82 -1.40
CA GLU A 37 -18.48 -14.85 -2.00
C GLU A 37 -18.69 -14.63 -3.50
N GLU A 38 -18.85 -13.38 -3.93
CA GLU A 38 -18.93 -13.02 -5.36
C GLU A 38 -17.61 -13.30 -6.08
N ASN A 39 -16.49 -12.97 -5.46
CA ASN A 39 -15.16 -13.27 -6.00
C ASN A 39 -14.87 -14.78 -6.05
N ALA A 40 -15.46 -15.58 -5.15
CA ALA A 40 -15.29 -17.03 -5.14
C ALA A 40 -16.01 -17.73 -6.32
N GLN A 41 -17.04 -17.10 -6.90
CA GLN A 41 -17.80 -17.63 -8.04
C GLN A 41 -17.21 -17.23 -9.41
N ARG A 42 -16.14 -16.41 -9.44
CA ARG A 42 -15.50 -15.97 -10.66
C ARG A 42 -14.75 -17.11 -11.37
N PRO A 43 -14.54 -16.99 -12.69
CA PRO A 43 -13.67 -17.90 -13.42
C PRO A 43 -12.26 -18.00 -12.80
N PRO A 44 -11.58 -19.16 -12.88
CA PRO A 44 -10.28 -19.38 -12.24
C PRO A 44 -9.22 -18.34 -12.59
N LEU A 45 -9.23 -17.83 -13.83
CA LEU A 45 -8.26 -16.84 -14.30
C LEU A 45 -8.46 -15.47 -13.61
N GLU A 46 -9.70 -14.99 -13.51
CA GLU A 46 -10.01 -13.73 -12.83
C GLU A 46 -9.68 -13.81 -11.34
N LYS A 47 -9.93 -14.97 -10.73
CA LYS A 47 -9.60 -15.19 -9.32
C LYS A 47 -8.09 -15.10 -9.08
N LEU A 48 -7.29 -15.73 -9.94
CA LEU A 48 -5.83 -15.65 -9.88
C LEU A 48 -5.31 -14.22 -10.06
N GLU A 49 -5.93 -13.44 -10.94
CA GLU A 49 -5.59 -12.02 -11.13
C GLU A 49 -5.85 -11.18 -9.88
N ILE A 50 -7.03 -11.36 -9.26
CA ILE A 50 -7.39 -10.70 -7.99
C ILE A 50 -6.45 -11.11 -6.87
N ASP A 51 -6.13 -12.40 -6.75
CA ASP A 51 -5.24 -12.92 -5.71
C ASP A 51 -3.82 -12.35 -5.88
N LEU A 52 -3.29 -12.34 -7.11
CA LEU A 52 -1.98 -11.77 -7.42
C LEU A 52 -1.90 -10.27 -7.10
N MET A 53 -2.92 -9.51 -7.50
CA MET A 53 -3.03 -8.09 -7.17
C MET A 53 -3.09 -7.87 -5.65
N SER A 54 -3.86 -8.68 -4.94
CA SER A 54 -4.00 -8.58 -3.47
C SER A 54 -2.67 -8.77 -2.77
N VAL A 55 -1.93 -9.82 -3.11
CA VAL A 55 -0.62 -10.11 -2.52
C VAL A 55 0.37 -8.99 -2.81
N PHE A 56 0.41 -8.50 -4.04
CA PHE A 56 1.30 -7.40 -4.42
C PHE A 56 1.00 -6.10 -3.65
N VAL A 57 -0.29 -5.75 -3.49
CA VAL A 57 -0.71 -4.57 -2.75
C VAL A 57 -0.37 -4.69 -1.27
N ILE A 58 -0.71 -5.82 -0.65
CA ILE A 58 -0.43 -6.06 0.77
C ILE A 58 1.06 -5.96 1.04
N ASN A 59 1.90 -6.58 0.19
CA ASN A 59 3.35 -6.49 0.31
C ASN A 59 3.84 -5.04 0.18
N SER A 60 3.34 -4.30 -0.81
CA SER A 60 3.71 -2.89 -1.02
C SER A 60 3.30 -1.98 0.16
N LEU A 61 2.09 -2.18 0.70
CA LEU A 61 1.59 -1.48 1.88
C LEU A 61 2.44 -1.81 3.12
N TYR A 62 2.82 -3.08 3.29
CA TYR A 62 3.70 -3.50 4.37
C TYR A 62 5.06 -2.81 4.30
N TRP A 63 5.65 -2.73 3.11
CA TRP A 63 6.90 -2.00 2.90
C TRP A 63 6.78 -0.51 3.22
N MET A 64 5.66 0.12 2.85
CA MET A 64 5.40 1.53 3.20
C MET A 64 5.28 1.71 4.72
N LEU A 65 4.56 0.81 5.41
CA LEU A 65 4.45 0.83 6.87
C LEU A 65 5.82 0.73 7.55
N LEU A 66 6.66 -0.19 7.11
CA LEU A 66 8.02 -0.33 7.64
C LEU A 66 8.85 0.95 7.44
N CYS A 67 8.73 1.60 6.28
CA CYS A 67 9.36 2.90 6.03
C CYS A 67 8.89 3.96 7.04
N THR A 68 7.61 3.97 7.43
CA THR A 68 7.10 4.93 8.44
C THR A 68 7.67 4.69 9.84
N HIS A 69 8.05 3.45 10.18
CA HIS A 69 8.74 3.12 11.43
C HIS A 69 10.25 3.39 11.38
N GLY A 70 10.75 4.00 10.31
CA GLY A 70 12.18 4.27 10.13
C GLY A 70 13.01 3.04 9.74
N GLN A 71 12.36 1.90 9.46
CA GLN A 71 13.03 0.74 8.91
C GLN A 71 13.25 0.95 7.41
N LYS A 72 14.36 0.43 6.89
CA LYS A 72 14.65 0.47 5.46
C LYS A 72 14.46 -0.94 4.89
N PRO A 73 13.31 -1.24 4.25
CA PRO A 73 13.03 -2.59 3.76
C PRO A 73 14.09 -3.07 2.75
N LYS A 74 14.66 -2.13 1.97
CA LYS A 74 15.75 -2.41 1.02
C LYS A 74 17.08 -2.79 1.65
N GLU A 75 17.31 -2.51 2.93
CA GLU A 75 18.56 -2.88 3.62
C GLU A 75 18.37 -4.15 4.47
N ASN A 76 17.14 -4.68 4.55
CA ASN A 76 16.80 -5.83 5.35
C ASN A 76 16.78 -7.08 4.47
N GLU A 77 17.88 -7.84 4.47
CA GLU A 77 18.06 -9.05 3.63
C GLU A 77 16.94 -10.09 3.82
N VAL A 78 16.32 -10.14 5.01
CA VAL A 78 15.19 -11.04 5.29
C VAL A 78 13.94 -10.62 4.51
N LEU A 79 13.65 -9.33 4.42
CA LEU A 79 12.49 -8.80 3.68
C LEU A 79 12.66 -8.85 2.15
N GLN A 80 13.91 -8.91 1.67
CA GLN A 80 14.19 -9.11 0.25
C GLN A 80 13.98 -10.56 -0.21
N ASN A 81 14.10 -11.53 0.71
CA ASN A 81 14.05 -12.96 0.40
C ASN A 81 12.68 -13.62 0.69
N GLU A 82 11.71 -12.90 1.24
CA GLU A 82 10.33 -13.38 1.42
C GLU A 82 9.40 -13.06 0.23
N ILE A 83 9.97 -12.68 -0.92
CA ILE A 83 9.27 -12.46 -2.20
C ILE A 83 9.56 -13.61 -3.17
#